data_AF-A0A7W0K7I5-F1
#
_entry.id   AF-A0A7W0K7I5-F1
#
_cell.length_a   1.000
_cell.length_b   1.000
_cell.length_c   1.000
_cell.angle_alpha   90.00
_cell.angle_beta   90.00
_cell.angle_gamma   90.00
#
_symmetry.space_group_name_H-M   'P 1'
#
loop_
_entity.id
_entity.type
_entity.pdbx_description
1 polymer ?
#
loop_
_entity_poly.entity_id
_entity_poly.type
_entity_poly.pdbx_seq_one_letter_code
_entity_poly.pdbx_strand_id
1 'polypeptide(L)'
;MSRKLFICLTLSLVALAWAQPAHAQRFRWWNDEAFVKQLALTPDQSVRIEAVFQAAQPALRAQSRALSMLEDELSKLVQEARVEESEVDFFVAKVESARAELAKTRTMMIYRIRRIMTLDQHVKLQSLFEQREKDRRGKGHGQK
;
A
#
# COMPACT_ATOMS: atom_id res chain seq x y z
N MET A 1 -15.98 34.23 -33.46
CA MET A 1 -14.64 34.61 -32.92
C MET A 1 -14.81 34.59 -31.40
N SER A 2 -14.23 33.70 -30.60
CA SER A 2 -12.84 33.18 -30.49
C SER A 2 -12.87 31.70 -30.02
N ARG A 3 -12.23 30.69 -30.64
CA ARG A 3 -10.79 30.29 -30.59
C ARG A 3 -10.27 30.22 -29.14
N LYS A 4 -9.83 29.12 -28.51
CA LYS A 4 -9.42 27.72 -28.84
C LYS A 4 -9.59 26.92 -27.51
N LEU A 5 -10.22 25.74 -27.44
CA LEU A 5 -9.75 24.38 -27.73
C LEU A 5 -8.44 23.90 -27.01
N PHE A 6 -8.66 22.95 -26.08
CA PHE A 6 -7.84 21.79 -25.66
C PHE A 6 -6.62 21.93 -24.73
N ILE A 7 -6.45 20.84 -23.97
CA ILE A 7 -5.29 20.35 -23.18
C ILE A 7 -5.35 20.84 -21.71
N CYS A 8 -5.69 20.05 -20.69
CA CYS A 8 -5.20 18.71 -20.36
C CYS A 8 -6.24 17.93 -19.52
N LEU A 9 -7.17 17.25 -20.19
CA LEU A 9 -7.61 15.94 -19.69
C LEU A 9 -6.40 15.00 -19.88
N THR A 10 -6.17 14.09 -18.94
CA THR A 10 -5.13 13.03 -18.94
C THR A 10 -3.72 13.42 -18.49
N LEU A 11 -3.51 13.53 -17.17
CA LEU A 11 -2.20 13.18 -16.58
C LEU A 11 -2.31 12.42 -15.25
N SER A 12 -3.36 11.62 -15.08
CA SER A 12 -3.40 10.57 -14.04
C SER A 12 -3.31 9.17 -14.64
N LEU A 13 -2.97 9.06 -15.93
CA LEU A 13 -2.78 7.77 -16.61
C LEU A 13 -1.32 7.30 -16.61
N VAL A 14 -0.57 7.54 -15.52
CA VAL A 14 0.67 6.79 -15.21
C VAL A 14 0.77 6.48 -13.71
N ALA A 15 -0.37 6.15 -13.08
CA ALA A 15 -0.36 5.41 -11.81
C ALA A 15 -0.75 3.93 -12.01
N LEU A 16 -0.79 3.45 -13.26
CA LEU A 16 -1.02 2.03 -13.60
C LEU A 16 0.28 1.22 -13.67
N ALA A 17 1.20 1.48 -12.75
CA ALA A 17 2.39 0.67 -12.43
C ALA A 17 3.08 1.45 -11.31
N TRP A 18 2.94 1.19 -10.01
CA TRP A 18 3.01 -0.07 -9.30
C TRP A 18 2.22 0.07 -8.00
N ALA A 19 0.91 0.32 -8.06
CA ALA A 19 0.07 -0.07 -6.93
C ALA A 19 -0.06 -1.60 -6.99
N GLN A 20 1.04 -2.31 -6.70
CA GLN A 20 0.96 -3.72 -6.30
C GLN A 20 -0.17 -3.78 -5.27
N PRO A 21 -1.23 -4.58 -5.49
CA PRO A 21 -2.35 -4.62 -4.58
C PRO A 21 -1.81 -4.93 -3.20
N ALA A 22 -1.79 -3.89 -2.39
CA ALA A 22 -1.19 -3.89 -1.06
C ALA A 22 -2.08 -4.67 -0.06
N HIS A 23 -3.01 -5.47 -0.60
CA HIS A 23 -3.98 -6.31 0.09
C HIS A 23 -3.31 -7.48 0.82
N ALA A 24 -2.10 -7.86 0.44
CA ALA A 24 -1.34 -8.94 1.07
C ALA A 24 -0.92 -8.69 2.53
N GLN A 25 -1.05 -7.45 3.06
CA GLN A 25 -0.60 -7.13 4.42
C GLN A 25 -1.70 -6.90 5.47
N ARG A 26 -2.98 -6.79 5.08
CA ARG A 26 -4.08 -6.88 6.07
C ARG A 26 -4.34 -8.34 6.47
N PHE A 27 -4.06 -9.27 5.57
CA PHE A 27 -4.24 -10.70 5.79
C PHE A 27 -2.90 -11.34 6.19
N ARG A 28 -2.84 -11.87 7.41
CA ARG A 28 -1.66 -12.56 7.96
C ARG A 28 -1.59 -13.99 7.43
N TRP A 29 -1.30 -14.13 6.13
CA TRP A 29 -1.26 -15.41 5.41
C TRP A 29 -0.31 -16.44 6.03
N TRP A 30 0.73 -16.02 6.75
CA TRP A 30 1.66 -16.90 7.45
C TRP A 30 1.06 -17.58 8.70
N ASN A 31 -0.16 -17.19 9.10
CA ASN A 31 -0.96 -17.84 10.14
C ASN A 31 -2.14 -18.64 9.57
N ASP A 32 -2.38 -18.57 8.25
CA ASP A 32 -3.46 -19.31 7.61
C ASP A 32 -2.99 -20.74 7.30
N GLU A 33 -3.69 -21.74 7.83
CA GLU A 33 -3.28 -23.15 7.72
C GLU A 33 -3.11 -23.60 6.27
N ALA A 34 -3.98 -23.14 5.37
CA ALA A 34 -3.91 -23.50 3.96
C ALA A 34 -2.68 -22.89 3.29
N PHE A 35 -2.34 -21.64 3.61
CA PHE A 35 -1.12 -20.99 3.11
C PHE A 35 0.13 -21.65 3.71
N VAL A 36 0.19 -21.86 5.02
CA VAL A 36 1.32 -22.50 5.72
C VAL A 36 1.61 -23.88 5.12
N LYS A 37 0.57 -24.70 4.95
CA LYS A 37 0.70 -26.04 4.36
C LYS A 37 1.15 -25.98 2.90
N GLN A 38 0.53 -25.14 2.07
CA GLN A 38 0.86 -25.06 0.66
C GLN A 38 2.27 -24.51 0.43
N LEU A 39 2.70 -23.54 1.22
CA LEU A 39 4.04 -22.95 1.14
C LEU A 39 5.10 -23.81 1.84
N ALA A 40 4.69 -24.88 2.55
CA ALA A 40 5.55 -25.66 3.42
C ALA A 40 6.41 -24.75 4.33
N LEU A 41 5.78 -23.73 4.92
CA LEU A 41 6.49 -22.83 5.84
C LEU A 41 6.92 -23.62 7.06
N THR A 42 8.19 -23.45 7.46
CA THR A 42 8.62 -23.99 8.74
C THR A 42 8.05 -23.15 9.89
N PRO A 43 7.90 -23.72 11.09
CA PRO A 43 7.50 -22.95 12.26
C PRO A 43 8.40 -21.73 12.51
N ASP A 44 9.71 -21.88 12.33
CA ASP A 44 10.68 -20.79 12.43
C ASP A 44 10.41 -19.66 11.41
N GLN A 45 10.11 -20.01 10.15
CA GLN A 45 9.77 -19.02 9.13
C GLN A 45 8.54 -18.21 9.54
N SER A 46 7.46 -18.86 9.98
CA SER A 46 6.25 -18.16 10.43
C SER A 46 6.52 -17.23 11.63
N VAL A 47 7.30 -17.69 12.62
CA VAL A 47 7.70 -16.87 13.78
C VAL A 47 8.51 -15.64 13.35
N ARG A 48 9.47 -15.81 12.44
CA ARG A 48 10.31 -14.70 11.96
C ARG A 48 9.52 -13.71 11.11
N ILE A 49 8.59 -14.18 10.27
CA ILE A 49 7.69 -13.31 9.49
C ILE A 49 6.84 -12.48 10.45
N GLU A 50 6.29 -13.12 11.47
CA GLU A 50 5.51 -12.45 12.50
C GLU A 50 6.31 -11.37 13.23
N ALA A 51 7.53 -11.68 13.64
CA ALA A 51 8.40 -10.73 14.31
C ALA A 51 8.70 -9.49 13.45
N VAL A 52 8.99 -9.68 12.16
CA VAL A 52 9.22 -8.56 11.22
C VAL A 52 7.96 -7.71 11.05
N PHE A 53 6.79 -8.36 10.95
CA PHE A 53 5.51 -7.66 10.85
C PHE A 53 5.25 -6.81 12.11
N GLN A 54 5.33 -7.42 13.30
CA GLN A 54 5.06 -6.73 14.56
C GLN A 54 6.04 -5.58 14.82
N ALA A 55 7.30 -5.72 14.45
CA ALA A 55 8.30 -4.65 14.62
C ALA A 55 7.96 -3.39 13.82
N ALA A 56 7.37 -3.51 12.62
CA ALA A 56 7.04 -2.37 11.77
C ALA A 56 5.64 -1.77 12.05
N GLN A 57 4.73 -2.53 12.65
CA GLN A 57 3.35 -2.13 12.88
C GLN A 57 3.18 -0.81 13.67
N PRO A 58 3.93 -0.53 14.75
CA PRO A 58 3.84 0.75 15.45
C PRO A 58 4.18 1.96 14.56
N ALA A 59 5.27 1.86 13.79
CA ALA A 59 5.72 2.92 12.89
C ALA A 59 4.71 3.17 11.76
N LEU A 60 4.22 2.11 11.13
CA LEU A 60 3.20 2.20 10.08
C LEU A 60 1.92 2.86 10.58
N ARG A 61 1.45 2.53 11.79
CA ARG A 61 0.28 3.19 12.39
C ARG A 61 0.53 4.66 12.66
N ALA A 62 1.68 5.02 13.21
CA ALA A 62 2.02 6.41 13.49
C ALA A 62 2.14 7.23 12.20
N GLN A 63 2.88 6.74 11.21
CA GLN A 63 3.07 7.38 9.91
C GLN A 63 1.76 7.52 9.13
N SER A 64 0.90 6.49 9.15
CA SER A 64 -0.41 6.58 8.51
C SER A 64 -1.29 7.66 9.15
N ARG A 65 -1.30 7.79 10.48
CA ARG A 65 -2.04 8.87 11.15
C ARG A 65 -1.48 10.25 10.82
N ALA A 66 -0.16 10.38 10.82
CA ALA A 66 0.50 11.65 10.46
C ALA A 66 0.18 12.07 9.02
N LEU A 67 0.23 11.12 8.08
CA LEU A 67 -0.15 11.37 6.69
C LEU A 67 -1.61 11.83 6.58
N SER A 68 -2.55 11.13 7.22
CA SER A 68 -3.97 11.53 7.20
C SER A 68 -4.20 12.92 7.79
N MET A 69 -3.52 13.28 8.89
CA MET A 69 -3.63 14.62 9.46
C MET A 69 -3.11 15.70 8.50
N LEU A 70 -1.99 15.45 7.82
CA LEU A 70 -1.42 16.39 6.85
C LEU A 70 -2.30 16.52 5.59
N GLU A 71 -2.88 15.42 5.12
CA GLU A 71 -3.83 15.42 3.99
C GLU A 71 -5.11 16.20 4.35
N ASP A 72 -5.63 16.04 5.58
CA ASP A 72 -6.78 16.81 6.07
C ASP A 72 -6.45 18.31 6.21
N GLU A 73 -5.24 18.65 6.66
CA GLU A 73 -4.78 20.03 6.81
C GLU A 73 -4.59 20.71 5.45
N LEU A 74 -3.92 20.05 4.51
CA LEU A 74 -3.78 20.55 3.14
C LEU A 74 -5.14 20.74 2.47
N SER A 75 -6.08 19.81 2.67
CA SER A 75 -7.45 19.92 2.14
C SER A 75 -8.18 21.16 2.65
N LYS A 76 -8.00 21.52 3.92
CA LYS A 76 -8.57 22.75 4.51
C LYS A 76 -7.92 24.00 3.93
N LEU A 77 -6.59 24.05 3.88
CA LEU A 77 -5.85 25.20 3.35
C LEU A 77 -6.24 25.53 1.91
N VAL A 78 -6.39 24.52 1.06
CA VAL A 78 -6.80 24.71 -0.35
C VAL A 78 -8.24 25.26 -0.48
N GLN A 79 -9.09 25.08 0.53
CA GLN A 79 -10.46 25.59 0.56
C GLN A 79 -10.55 27.01 1.14
N GLU A 80 -9.49 27.51 1.76
CA GLU A 80 -9.47 28.83 2.40
C GLU A 80 -9.20 29.95 1.38
N ALA A 81 -9.99 31.02 1.45
CA ALA A 81 -10.00 32.08 0.43
C ALA A 81 -8.76 32.99 0.41
N ARG A 82 -7.86 32.89 1.40
CA ARG A 82 -6.73 33.81 1.59
C ARG A 82 -5.42 33.11 2.00
N VAL A 83 -5.25 31.84 1.62
CA VAL A 83 -3.97 31.13 1.84
C VAL A 83 -2.98 31.53 0.75
N GLU A 84 -1.75 31.83 1.16
CA GLU A 84 -0.65 32.15 0.24
C GLU A 84 -0.14 30.88 -0.45
N GLU A 85 0.25 30.99 -1.73
CA GLU A 85 0.74 29.84 -2.51
C GLU A 85 1.93 29.12 -1.83
N SER A 86 2.83 29.87 -1.19
CA SER A 86 3.98 29.32 -0.47
C SER A 86 3.59 28.45 0.72
N GLU A 87 2.44 28.71 1.35
CA GLU A 87 1.93 27.89 2.45
C GLU A 87 1.36 26.57 1.92
N VAL A 88 0.65 26.61 0.79
CA VAL A 88 0.20 25.39 0.09
C VAL A 88 1.41 24.53 -0.32
N ASP A 89 2.42 25.12 -0.96
CA ASP A 89 3.64 24.40 -1.38
C ASP A 89 4.34 23.71 -0.21
N PHE A 90 4.45 24.39 0.94
CA PHE A 90 5.02 23.82 2.16
C PHE A 90 4.25 22.59 2.65
N PHE A 91 2.91 22.64 2.64
CA PHE A 91 2.10 21.50 3.07
C PHE A 91 2.09 20.36 2.05
N VAL A 92 2.16 20.65 0.76
CA VAL A 92 2.40 19.64 -0.28
C VAL A 92 3.70 18.89 -0.01
N ALA A 93 4.80 19.60 0.24
CA ALA A 93 6.09 18.99 0.54
C ALA A 93 6.03 18.09 1.80
N LYS A 94 5.30 18.51 2.84
CA LYS A 94 5.08 17.69 4.05
C LYS A 94 4.29 16.41 3.76
N VAL A 95 3.20 16.50 3.00
CA VAL A 95 2.38 15.34 2.63
C VAL A 95 3.21 14.33 1.86
N GLU A 96 3.97 14.78 0.86
CA GLU A 96 4.79 13.88 0.04
C GLU A 96 5.94 13.24 0.85
N SER A 97 6.55 13.99 1.78
CA SER A 97 7.55 13.44 2.70
C SER A 97 6.95 12.36 3.62
N ALA A 98 5.78 12.60 4.21
CA ALA A 98 5.08 11.61 5.03
C ALA A 98 4.68 10.36 4.24
N ARG A 99 4.24 10.53 2.99
CA ARG A 99 3.92 9.43 2.07
C ARG A 99 5.17 8.59 1.77
N ALA A 100 6.30 9.24 1.51
CA ALA A 100 7.56 8.56 1.24
C ALA A 100 8.04 7.72 2.43
N GLU A 101 7.99 8.27 3.65
CA GLU A 101 8.41 7.54 4.86
C GLU A 101 7.51 6.34 5.19
N LEU A 102 6.19 6.49 4.99
CA LEU A 102 5.24 5.37 5.10
C LEU A 102 5.55 4.27 4.06
N ALA A 103 5.75 4.66 2.80
CA ALA A 103 6.04 3.73 1.71
C ALA A 103 7.37 2.99 1.93
N LYS A 104 8.41 3.69 2.40
CA LYS A 104 9.72 3.13 2.76
C LYS A 104 9.60 2.10 3.87
N THR A 105 8.93 2.45 4.97
CA THR A 105 8.74 1.55 6.12
C THR A 105 8.01 0.28 5.68
N ARG A 106 6.94 0.44 4.89
CA ARG A 106 6.17 -0.67 4.36
C ARG A 106 6.98 -1.57 3.44
N THR A 107 7.68 -0.98 2.47
CA THR A 107 8.52 -1.69 1.50
C THR A 107 9.61 -2.48 2.20
N MET A 108 10.28 -1.88 3.19
CA MET A 108 11.33 -2.56 3.95
C MET A 108 10.78 -3.71 4.80
N MET A 109 9.57 -3.59 5.35
CA MET A 109 8.90 -4.71 6.01
C MET A 109 8.67 -5.88 5.03
N ILE A 110 8.10 -5.61 3.84
CA ILE A 110 7.86 -6.64 2.81
C ILE A 110 9.17 -7.29 2.38
N TYR A 111 10.20 -6.49 2.11
CA TYR A 111 11.51 -6.99 1.69
C TYR A 111 12.14 -7.91 2.74
N ARG A 112 12.04 -7.56 4.02
CA ARG A 112 12.53 -8.40 5.13
C ARG A 112 11.74 -9.70 5.26
N ILE A 113 10.41 -9.66 5.10
CA ILE A 113 9.56 -10.87 5.04
C ILE A 113 9.99 -11.75 3.87
N ARG A 114 10.21 -11.17 2.69
CA ARG A 114 10.67 -11.90 1.51
C ARG A 114 11.95 -12.68 1.82
N ARG A 115 12.92 -12.05 2.47
CA ARG A 115 14.21 -12.68 2.79
C ARG A 115 14.15 -13.90 3.72
N ILE A 116 13.01 -14.19 4.34
CA ILE A 116 12.81 -15.35 5.22
C ILE A 116 12.46 -16.61 4.41
N MET A 117 11.84 -16.45 3.24
CA MET A 117 11.34 -17.56 2.42
C MET A 117 12.30 -17.87 1.26
N THR A 118 12.24 -19.09 0.75
CA THR A 118 12.96 -19.50 -0.46
C THR A 118 12.35 -18.86 -1.72
N LEU A 119 13.07 -18.89 -2.84
CA LEU A 119 12.55 -18.40 -4.11
C LEU A 119 11.27 -19.13 -4.53
N ASP A 120 11.24 -20.46 -4.40
CA ASP A 120 10.07 -21.27 -4.77
C ASP A 120 8.85 -20.94 -3.90
N GLN A 121 9.06 -20.69 -2.60
CA GLN A 121 8.01 -20.25 -1.70
C GLN A 121 7.44 -18.89 -2.13
N HIS A 122 8.26 -17.96 -2.63
CA HIS A 122 7.78 -16.67 -3.16
C HIS A 122 6.92 -16.82 -4.40
N VAL A 123 7.41 -17.58 -5.38
CA VAL A 123 6.68 -17.82 -6.63
C VAL A 123 5.32 -18.46 -6.32
N LYS A 124 5.31 -19.42 -5.39
CA LYS A 124 4.07 -20.07 -4.96
C LYS A 124 3.14 -19.11 -4.22
N LEU A 125 3.66 -18.26 -3.33
CA LEU A 125 2.87 -17.27 -2.60
C LEU A 125 2.16 -16.30 -3.55
N GLN A 126 2.84 -15.85 -4.61
CA GLN A 126 2.25 -15.00 -5.64
C GLN A 126 1.05 -15.68 -6.31
N SER A 127 1.22 -16.94 -6.74
CA SER A 127 0.12 -17.73 -7.33
C SER A 127 -1.07 -17.90 -6.39
N LEU A 128 -0.82 -18.12 -5.10
CA LEU A 128 -1.89 -18.24 -4.09
C LEU A 128 -2.67 -16.95 -3.90
N PHE A 129 -1.99 -15.79 -3.93
CA PHE A 129 -2.68 -14.50 -3.88
C PHE A 129 -3.50 -14.24 -5.13
N GLU A 130 -2.98 -14.55 -6.32
CA GLU A 130 -3.72 -14.39 -7.57
C GLU A 130 -4.98 -15.27 -7.60
N GLN A 131 -4.90 -16.51 -7.13
CA GLN A 131 -6.05 -17.40 -6.99
C GLN A 131 -7.08 -16.83 -6.02
N ARG A 132 -6.64 -16.42 -4.82
CA ARG A 132 -7.53 -15.82 -3.80
C ARG A 132 -8.24 -14.57 -4.33
N GLU A 133 -7.56 -13.72 -5.08
CA GLU A 133 -8.16 -12.52 -5.67
C GLU A 133 -9.19 -12.87 -6.76
N LYS A 134 -8.92 -13.88 -7.60
CA LYS A 134 -9.90 -14.40 -8.58
C LYS A 134 -11.15 -14.93 -7.87
N ASP A 135 -10.99 -15.71 -6.80
CA ASP A 135 -12.11 -16.27 -6.05
C ASP A 135 -12.99 -15.17 -5.41
N ARG A 136 -12.35 -14.11 -4.89
CA ARG A 136 -13.08 -12.96 -4.33
C ARG A 136 -13.87 -12.20 -5.38
N ARG A 137 -13.30 -12.02 -6.58
CA ARG A 137 -13.99 -11.37 -7.71
C ARG A 137 -15.15 -12.21 -8.23
N GLY A 138 -14.97 -13.53 -8.36
CA GLY A 138 -16.02 -14.45 -8.83
C GLY A 138 -17.24 -14.50 -7.90
N LYS A 139 -17.03 -14.50 -6.58
CA LYS A 139 -18.12 -14.48 -5.60
C LYS A 139 -18.93 -13.17 -5.59
N GLY A 140 -18.31 -12.05 -5.94
CA GLY A 140 -18.98 -10.74 -6.01
C GLY A 140 -19.91 -10.55 -7.21
N HIS A 141 -19.87 -11.43 -8.22
CA HIS A 141 -20.76 -11.39 -9.39
C HIS A 141 -21.93 -12.39 -9.33
N GLY A 142 -21.92 -13.33 -8.37
CA GLY A 142 -22.99 -14.32 -8.17
C GLY A 142 -24.09 -13.91 -7.18
N GLN A 143 -24.00 -12.70 -6.61
CA GLN A 143 -25.02 -12.10 -5.74
C GLN A 143 -25.51 -10.80 -6.37
N LYS A 144 -26.29 -10.89 -7.44
CA LYS A 144 -27.22 -9.84 -7.91
C LYS A 144 -28.44 -10.50 -8.50
#